data_AF-A0A968VWB2-F1
#
_entry.id   AF-A0A968VWB2-F1
#
_cell.length_a   1.000
_cell.length_b   1.000
_cell.length_c   1.000
_cell.angle_alpha   90.00
_cell.angle_beta   90.00
_cell.angle_gamma   90.00
#
_symmetry.space_group_name_H-M   'P 1'
#
loop_
_entity.id
_entity.type
_entity.pdbx_description
1 polymer ?
#
loop_
_entity_poly.entity_id
_entity_poly.type
_entity_poly.pdbx_seq_one_letter_code
_entity_poly.pdbx_strand_id
1 'polypeptide(L)'
;MQSLGLQKRLFEMITANIPANISLVDALGNLLGISNDSAYRRLRGDTALTIEEVALICKQFNISFDSLSNIGTFQSVSFSYNPMKSDQRLHGLPKIASQRRKNQLPGQKTNK
;
A
#
# COMPACT_ATOMS: atom_id res chain seq x y z
N MET A 1 27.20 11.33 -9.10
CA MET A 1 26.59 10.08 -8.58
C MET A 1 25.48 10.48 -7.62
N GLN A 2 24.23 10.28 -8.04
CA GLN A 2 22.98 10.81 -7.46
C GLN A 2 22.50 10.00 -6.24
N SER A 3 23.31 9.92 -5.18
CA SER A 3 22.99 9.10 -3.99
C SER A 3 22.36 9.87 -2.83
N LEU A 4 22.35 11.21 -2.84
CA LEU A 4 21.88 12.03 -1.70
C LEU A 4 20.41 12.52 -1.80
N GLY A 5 19.69 12.20 -2.87
CA GLY A 5 18.40 12.85 -3.17
C GLY A 5 17.14 12.21 -2.57
N LEU A 6 17.06 10.88 -2.52
CA LEU A 6 15.78 10.20 -2.31
C LEU A 6 15.27 10.32 -0.87
N GLN A 7 16.14 10.04 0.11
CA GLN A 7 15.81 10.15 1.53
C GLN A 7 15.46 11.60 1.91
N LYS A 8 16.20 12.58 1.38
CA LYS A 8 15.89 13.99 1.57
C LYS A 8 14.52 14.36 0.96
N ARG A 9 14.25 13.95 -0.27
CA ARG A 9 12.96 14.17 -0.93
C ARG A 9 11.80 13.53 -0.16
N LEU A 10 12.00 12.34 0.39
CA LEU A 10 11.02 11.70 1.25
C LEU A 10 10.69 12.58 2.47
N PHE A 11 11.71 13.11 3.15
CA PHE A 11 11.51 14.01 4.28
C PHE A 11 10.81 15.32 3.90
N GLU A 12 11.10 15.89 2.72
CA GLU A 12 10.40 17.07 2.20
C GLU A 12 8.90 16.77 1.98
N MET A 13 8.57 15.62 1.38
CA MET A 13 7.19 15.19 1.19
C MET A 13 6.45 14.95 2.51
N ILE A 14 7.12 14.36 3.51
CA ILE A 14 6.54 14.14 4.84
C ILE A 14 6.29 15.47 5.54
N THR A 15 7.24 16.41 5.48
CA THR A 15 7.13 17.70 6.16
C THR A 15 5.91 18.50 5.69
N ALA A 16 5.51 18.34 4.43
CA ALA A 16 4.28 18.94 3.89
C ALA A 16 2.97 18.30 4.42
N ASN A 17 3.03 17.09 4.98
CA ASN A 17 1.87 16.34 5.48
C ASN A 17 1.76 16.34 7.02
N ILE A 18 2.78 16.84 7.74
CA ILE A 18 2.78 16.89 9.20
C ILE A 18 2.15 18.20 9.70
N PRO A 19 1.33 18.19 10.77
CA PRO A 19 0.86 19.40 11.44
C PRO A 19 2.00 20.32 11.92
N ALA A 20 1.83 21.63 11.82
CA ALA A 20 2.88 22.61 12.16
C ALA A 20 3.41 22.52 13.61
N ASN A 21 2.65 21.89 14.52
CA ASN A 21 3.02 21.70 15.92
C ASN A 21 3.82 20.41 16.18
N ILE A 22 4.09 19.59 15.18
CA ILE A 22 4.83 18.33 15.30
C ILE A 22 6.12 18.43 14.50
N SER A 23 7.26 18.14 15.13
CA SER A 23 8.54 18.11 14.43
C SER A 23 8.68 16.81 13.62
N LEU A 24 9.42 16.87 12.51
CA LEU A 24 9.73 15.68 11.71
C LEU A 24 10.47 14.60 12.53
N VAL A 25 11.31 15.05 13.47
CA VAL A 25 12.07 14.16 14.37
C VAL A 25 11.13 13.39 15.27
N ASP A 26 10.19 14.06 15.92
CA ASP A 26 9.22 13.41 16.81
C ASP A 26 8.29 12.48 16.03
N ALA A 27 7.87 12.90 14.83
CA ALA A 27 7.05 12.07 13.95
C ALA A 27 7.78 10.78 13.53
N LEU A 28 9.06 10.87 13.13
CA LEU A 28 9.86 9.69 12.80
C LEU A 28 10.14 8.82 14.04
N GLY A 29 10.50 9.44 15.16
CA GLY A 29 10.79 8.74 16.41
C GLY A 29 9.61 7.88 16.86
N ASN A 30 8.41 8.48 16.87
CA ASN A 30 7.18 7.80 17.22
C ASN A 30 6.81 6.70 16.21
N LEU A 31 6.97 6.94 14.90
CA LEU A 31 6.61 5.97 13.87
C LEU A 31 7.54 4.76 13.85
N LEU A 32 8.86 4.99 13.95
CA LEU A 32 9.87 3.94 13.83
C LEU A 32 10.23 3.31 15.18
N GLY A 33 9.77 3.87 16.30
CA GLY A 33 10.13 3.42 17.65
C GLY A 33 11.60 3.65 17.98
N ILE A 34 12.17 4.77 17.51
CA ILE A 34 13.60 5.11 17.68
C ILE A 34 13.78 6.36 18.52
N SER A 35 14.98 6.54 19.06
CA SER A 35 15.35 7.75 19.79
C SER A 35 15.47 8.98 18.88
N ASN A 36 15.35 10.17 19.44
CA ASN A 36 15.53 11.43 18.71
C ASN A 36 16.92 11.52 18.05
N ASP A 37 17.98 11.07 18.72
CA ASP A 37 19.33 11.00 18.13
C ASP A 37 19.36 10.11 16.87
N SER A 38 18.75 8.92 16.96
CA SER A 38 18.66 8.00 15.82
C SER A 38 17.83 8.55 14.67
N ALA A 39 16.80 9.33 14.96
CA ALA A 39 16.03 10.07 13.96
C ALA A 39 16.88 11.19 13.34
N TYR A 40 17.58 12.00 14.14
CA TYR A 40 18.47 13.07 13.64
C TYR A 40 19.54 12.54 12.69
N ARG A 41 20.17 11.41 13.02
CA ARG A 41 21.15 10.75 12.13
C ARG A 41 20.56 10.37 10.77
N ARG A 42 19.31 9.93 10.73
CA ARG A 42 18.58 9.67 9.47
C ARG A 42 18.26 10.95 8.73
N LEU A 43 17.76 11.98 9.41
CA LEU A 43 17.41 13.26 8.79
C LEU A 43 18.60 13.91 8.08
N ARG A 44 19.79 13.89 8.69
CA ARG A 44 21.02 14.45 8.10
C ARG A 44 21.74 13.52 7.11
N GLY A 45 21.32 12.25 7.03
CA GLY A 45 21.90 11.26 6.12
C GLY A 45 23.11 10.49 6.64
N ASP A 46 23.43 10.57 7.94
CA ASP A 46 24.46 9.73 8.59
C ASP A 46 24.06 8.26 8.64
N THR A 47 22.75 8.00 8.62
CA THR A 47 22.17 6.67 8.65
C THR A 47 21.11 6.59 7.57
N ALA A 48 21.27 5.61 6.67
CA ALA A 48 20.27 5.37 5.64
C ALA A 48 19.00 4.79 6.27
N LEU A 49 17.85 5.14 5.72
CA LEU A 49 16.61 4.41 5.99
C LEU A 49 16.70 3.01 5.36
N THR A 50 16.33 2.01 6.14
CA THR A 50 16.07 0.65 5.65
C THR A 50 14.81 0.64 4.78
N ILE A 51 14.66 -0.39 3.93
CA ILE A 51 13.50 -0.50 3.04
C ILE A 51 12.19 -0.67 3.85
N GLU A 52 12.26 -1.35 5.00
CA GLU A 52 11.14 -1.52 5.92
C GLU A 52 10.71 -0.17 6.53
N GLU A 53 11.66 0.66 6.96
CA GLU A 53 11.37 2.01 7.46
C GLU A 53 10.75 2.88 6.37
N VAL A 54 11.28 2.83 5.14
CA VAL A 54 10.70 3.57 4.00
C VAL A 54 9.28 3.10 3.71
N ALA A 55 9.02 1.79 3.68
CA ALA A 55 7.68 1.25 3.46
C ALA A 55 6.69 1.70 4.54
N LEU A 56 7.11 1.70 5.81
CA LEU A 56 6.29 2.14 6.92
C LEU A 56 5.96 3.64 6.84
N ILE A 57 6.97 4.47 6.52
CA ILE A 57 6.82 5.91 6.29
C ILE A 57 5.86 6.17 5.13
N CYS A 58 6.07 5.53 3.97
CA CYS A 58 5.21 5.67 2.81
C CYS A 58 3.75 5.33 3.12
N LYS A 59 3.52 4.25 3.88
CA LYS A 59 2.19 3.83 4.31
C LYS A 59 1.55 4.85 5.25
N GLN A 60 2.29 5.37 6.23
CA GLN A 60 1.76 6.30 7.24
C GLN A 60 1.38 7.65 6.63
N PHE A 61 2.20 8.17 5.73
CA PHE A 61 1.99 9.49 5.11
C PHE A 61 1.28 9.41 3.75
N ASN A 62 0.79 8.23 3.36
CA ASN A 62 0.12 7.98 2.08
C ASN A 62 0.96 8.45 0.87
N ILE A 63 2.27 8.18 0.92
CA ILE A 63 3.24 8.53 -0.13
C ILE A 63 3.46 7.29 -1.00
N SER A 64 3.20 7.39 -2.30
CA SER A 64 3.59 6.35 -3.26
C SER A 64 5.12 6.29 -3.43
N PHE A 65 5.70 5.10 -3.31
CA PHE A 65 7.13 4.89 -3.53
C PHE A 65 7.57 5.21 -4.97
N ASP A 66 6.69 5.00 -5.95
CA ASP A 66 6.97 5.35 -7.35
C ASP A 66 7.06 6.87 -7.55
N SER A 67 6.18 7.62 -6.87
CA SER A 67 6.22 9.09 -6.85
C SER A 67 7.49 9.62 -6.20
N LEU A 68 7.95 8.94 -5.15
CA LEU A 68 9.19 9.26 -4.45
C LEU A 68 10.43 9.03 -5.33
N SER A 69 10.51 7.85 -5.95
CA SER A 69 11.65 7.40 -6.77
C SER A 69 11.74 8.06 -8.15
N ASN A 70 10.71 8.82 -8.55
CA ASN A 70 10.67 9.55 -9.82
C ASN A 70 11.03 8.65 -11.01
N ILE A 71 10.43 7.45 -11.02
CA ILE A 71 10.50 6.48 -12.12
C ILE A 71 9.61 7.00 -13.26
N GLY A 72 9.89 8.23 -13.72
CA GLY A 72 9.13 8.97 -14.74
C GLY A 72 9.51 8.57 -16.17
N THR A 73 10.44 7.63 -16.35
CA THR A 73 10.82 7.09 -17.66
C THR A 73 10.00 5.87 -18.07
N PHE A 74 9.24 5.27 -17.16
CA PHE A 74 8.39 4.13 -17.46
C PHE A 74 6.95 4.61 -17.64
N GLN A 75 6.31 4.25 -18.76
CA GLN A 75 4.91 4.55 -19.10
C GLN A 75 3.93 3.82 -18.15
N SER A 76 4.01 4.11 -16.84
CA SER A 76 3.24 3.46 -15.79
C SER A 76 2.14 4.38 -15.25
N VAL A 77 0.98 3.80 -14.94
CA VAL A 77 -0.17 4.51 -14.36
C VAL A 77 -0.49 3.89 -13.01
N SER A 78 -0.41 4.68 -11.94
CA SER A 78 -0.82 4.28 -10.59
C SER A 78 -2.28 4.70 -10.33
N PHE A 79 -3.11 3.81 -9.77
CA PHE A 79 -4.47 4.15 -9.35
C PHE A 79 -4.78 3.55 -7.98
N SER A 80 -5.54 4.30 -7.17
CA SER A 80 -6.04 3.87 -5.86
C SER A 80 -7.50 3.48 -5.98
N TYR A 81 -7.86 2.29 -5.53
CA TYR A 81 -9.25 1.81 -5.49
C TYR A 81 -9.73 1.70 -4.04
N ASN A 82 -10.87 2.32 -3.73
CA ASN A 82 -11.54 2.12 -2.46
C ASN A 82 -12.65 1.07 -2.64
N PRO A 83 -12.47 -0.19 -2.22
CA PRO A 83 -13.50 -1.21 -2.34
C PRO A 83 -14.72 -0.83 -1.52
N MET A 84 -15.88 -0.79 -2.17
CA MET A 84 -17.16 -0.76 -1.47
C MET A 84 -17.30 -2.05 -0.65
N LYS A 85 -17.43 -1.95 0.67
CA LYS A 85 -17.75 -3.10 1.51
C LYS A 85 -19.14 -3.59 1.12
N SER A 86 -19.21 -4.66 0.34
CA SER A 86 -20.47 -5.29 -0.02
C SER A 86 -20.97 -6.13 1.17
N ASP A 87 -21.44 -5.46 2.22
CA ASP A 87 -22.17 -6.16 3.27
C ASP A 87 -23.21 -5.26 3.93
N GLN A 88 -24.30 -5.04 3.19
CA GLN A 88 -25.58 -4.58 3.76
C GLN A 88 -26.78 -4.78 2.82
N ARG A 89 -26.63 -5.47 1.67
CA ARG A 89 -27.70 -5.59 0.65
C ARG A 89 -28.16 -7.01 0.31
N LEU A 90 -27.84 -8.01 1.13
CA LEU A 90 -28.28 -9.40 0.91
C LEU A 90 -29.33 -9.90 1.90
N HIS A 91 -30.02 -9.00 2.61
CA HIS A 91 -31.12 -9.38 3.51
C HIS A 91 -32.44 -9.74 2.80
N GLY A 92 -32.47 -9.80 1.46
CA GLY A 92 -33.71 -10.06 0.70
C GLY A 92 -33.56 -10.57 -0.73
N LEU A 93 -32.38 -11.00 -1.17
CA LEU A 93 -32.26 -11.66 -2.47
C LEU A 93 -32.48 -13.17 -2.31
N PRO A 94 -33.40 -13.79 -3.08
CA PRO A 94 -33.53 -15.24 -3.08
C PRO A 94 -32.21 -15.86 -3.54
N LYS A 95 -31.68 -16.77 -2.72
CA LYS A 95 -30.50 -17.57 -3.09
C LYS A 95 -30.87 -18.37 -4.34
N ILE A 96 -30.35 -17.98 -5.49
CA ILE A 96 -30.47 -18.77 -6.71
C ILE A 96 -29.53 -19.96 -6.53
N ALA A 97 -30.08 -21.04 -5.97
CA ALA A 97 -29.38 -22.32 -5.93
C ALA A 97 -29.00 -22.69 -7.36
N SER A 98 -27.71 -22.93 -7.59
CA SER A 98 -27.18 -23.44 -8.84
C SER A 98 -27.76 -24.84 -9.08
N GLN A 99 -28.87 -24.88 -9.81
CA GLN A 99 -29.51 -26.10 -10.29
C GLN A 99 -28.56 -26.79 -11.29
N ARG A 100 -27.58 -27.55 -10.79
CA ARG A 100 -26.87 -28.54 -11.60
C ARG A 100 -27.89 -29.61 -11.98
N ARG A 101 -28.57 -29.43 -13.11
CA ARG A 101 -29.36 -30.49 -13.74
C ARG A 101 -28.40 -31.64 -14.05
N LYS A 102 -28.62 -32.79 -13.41
CA LYS A 102 -28.06 -34.07 -13.83
C LYS A 102 -28.63 -34.38 -15.21
N ASN A 103 -27.89 -34.08 -16.28
CA ASN A 103 -28.19 -34.65 -17.59
C ASN A 103 -27.77 -36.12 -17.54
N GLN A 104 -28.71 -36.98 -17.17
CA GLN A 104 -28.62 -38.42 -17.38
C GLN A 104 -29.27 -38.71 -18.74
N LEU A 105 -28.47 -39.12 -19.73
CA LEU A 105 -28.96 -39.53 -21.05
C LEU A 105 -29.64 -40.91 -20.95
N PRO A 106 -30.72 -41.14 -21.73
CA PRO A 106 -31.47 -42.41 -21.70
C PRO A 106 -30.65 -43.54 -22.33
N GLY A 107 -30.84 -44.74 -21.79
CA GLY A 107 -30.01 -45.91 -22.05
C GLY A 107 -29.92 -46.34 -23.52
N GLN A 108 -28.78 -46.95 -23.85
CA GLN A 108 -28.65 -47.84 -24.99
C GLN A 108 -28.44 -49.27 -24.46
N LYS A 109 -29.40 -50.15 -24.77
CA LYS A 109 -29.22 -51.60 -24.77
C LYS A 109 -28.65 -52.01 -26.13
N THR A 110 -27.58 -52.80 -26.15
CA THR A 110 -27.25 -53.88 -27.12
C THR A 110 -26.11 -54.68 -26.46
N ASN A 111 -26.30 -55.89 -25.92
CA ASN A 111 -26.52 -57.21 -26.52
C ASN A 111 -25.41 -57.69 -27.47
N LYS A 112 -24.43 -58.43 -26.94
CA LYS A 112 -23.96 -59.75 -27.43
C LYS A 112 -23.11 -60.44 -26.36
#